data_AF-A0A7X7BCQ7-F1
#
_entry.id   AF-A0A7X7BCQ7-F1
#
_cell.length_a   1.000
_cell.length_b   1.000
_cell.length_c   1.000
_cell.angle_alpha   90.00
_cell.angle_beta   90.00
_cell.angle_gamma   90.00
#
_symmetry.space_group_name_H-M   'P 1'
#
loop_
_entity.id
_entity.type
_entity.pdbx_description
1 polymer ?
#
loop_
_entity_poly.entity_id
_entity_poly.type
_entity_poly.pdbx_seq_one_letter_code
_entity_poly.pdbx_strand_id
1 'polypeptide(L)' 'VLFLEIVLLSGTIMPEQGWARVGVSVIGIEREGVTQVNPTADATLEAGDVVLVLGDDDQIERTRVLLA' A
#
# COMPACT_ATOMS: atom_id res chain seq x y z
N VAL A 1 14.47 -19.23 3.38
CA VAL A 1 13.40 -18.84 4.31
C VAL A 1 12.84 -17.54 3.75
N LEU A 2 11.61 -17.52 3.22
CA LEU A 2 11.03 -16.30 2.65
C LEU A 2 10.73 -15.35 3.82
N PHE A 3 11.42 -14.22 3.87
CA PHE A 3 11.14 -13.14 4.80
C PHE A 3 9.97 -12.36 4.21
N LEU A 4 8.87 -12.26 4.94
CA LEU A 4 7.64 -11.62 4.52
C LEU A 4 7.35 -10.55 5.57
N GLU A 5 7.52 -9.28 5.23
CA GLU A 5 7.27 -8.17 6.14
C GLU A 5 5.89 -7.58 5.90
N ILE A 6 5.17 -7.29 6.99
CA ILE A 6 3.92 -6.54 6.96
C ILE A 6 4.23 -5.16 7.52
N VAL A 7 3.99 -4.11 6.72
CA VAL A 7 4.26 -2.74 7.12
C VAL A 7 3.03 -1.87 6.86
N LEU A 8 2.68 -1.08 7.87
CA LEU A 8 1.70 -0.01 7.74
C LEU A 8 2.40 1.23 7.20
N LEU A 9 1.96 1.71 6.04
CA LEU A 9 2.48 2.91 5.40
C LEU A 9 1.37 3.96 5.33
N SER A 10 1.65 5.17 5.81
CA SER A 10 0.75 6.33 5.66
C SER A 10 1.29 7.20 4.53
N GLY A 11 0.44 7.56 3.57
CA GLY A 11 0.86 8.37 2.43
C GLY A 11 -0.19 8.50 1.34
N THR A 12 0.05 9.40 0.39
CA THR A 12 -0.90 9.68 -0.72
C THR A 12 -0.36 9.11 -2.02
N ILE A 13 -1.14 8.33 -2.77
CA ILE A 13 -0.75 7.94 -4.13
C ILE A 13 -1.09 9.07 -5.10
N MET A 14 -0.12 9.49 -5.91
CA MET A 14 -0.37 10.35 -7.07
C MET A 14 -1.26 9.57 -8.07
N PRO A 15 -2.45 10.08 -8.44
CA PRO A 15 -3.50 9.32 -9.15
C PRO A 15 -3.08 8.76 -10.51
N GLU A 16 -1.97 9.23 -11.08
CA GLU A 16 -1.40 8.77 -12.35
C GLU A 16 -0.45 7.56 -12.22
N GLN A 17 -0.06 7.17 -11.00
CA GLN A 17 0.90 6.09 -10.74
C GLN A 17 0.17 4.87 -10.17
N GLY A 18 -0.35 4.02 -11.05
CA GLY A 18 -0.95 2.74 -10.65
C GLY A 18 0.04 1.81 -9.92
N TRP A 19 -0.42 1.22 -8.82
CA TRP A 19 0.26 0.26 -7.94
C TRP A 19 0.96 -0.93 -8.63
N ALA A 20 0.58 -1.22 -9.88
CA ALA A 20 1.12 -2.32 -10.69
C ALA A 20 2.66 -2.32 -10.82
N ARG A 21 3.33 -1.22 -10.47
CA ARG A 21 4.80 -1.10 -10.56
C ARG A 21 5.57 -1.50 -9.31
N VAL A 22 4.92 -1.65 -8.15
CA VAL A 22 5.64 -1.73 -6.86
C VAL A 22 5.86 -3.18 -6.39
N GLY A 23 5.02 -4.12 -6.84
CA GLY A 23 5.19 -5.55 -6.56
C GLY A 23 4.76 -5.98 -5.14
N VAL A 24 4.30 -5.05 -4.30
CA VAL A 24 3.68 -5.35 -3.00
C VAL A 24 2.22 -5.77 -3.16
N SER A 25 1.74 -6.57 -2.20
CA SER A 25 0.31 -6.85 -2.03
C SER A 25 -0.31 -5.88 -1.04
N VAL A 26 -1.44 -5.26 -1.39
CA VAL A 26 -2.21 -4.40 -0.49
C VAL A 26 -3.21 -5.27 0.23
N ILE A 27 -3.07 -5.37 1.55
CA ILE A 27 -3.91 -6.23 2.38
C ILE A 27 -4.93 -5.43 3.21
N GLY A 28 -4.79 -4.11 3.28
CA GLY A 28 -5.76 -3.23 3.90
C GLY A 28 -5.60 -1.77 3.49
N ILE A 29 -6.71 -1.04 3.48
CA ILE A 29 -6.76 0.41 3.30
C ILE A 29 -7.55 0.97 4.48
N GLU A 30 -6.97 1.89 5.24
CA GLU A 30 -7.66 2.68 6.24
C GLU A 30 -7.92 4.08 5.68
N ARG A 31 -9.19 4.48 5.72
CA ARG A 31 -9.65 5.81 5.33
C ARG A 31 -10.53 6.36 6.44
N GLU A 32 -10.17 7.52 6.96
CA GLU A 32 -10.95 8.22 8.00
C GLU A 32 -11.32 7.33 9.20
N GLY A 33 -10.41 6.43 9.61
CA GLY A 33 -10.62 5.49 10.71
C GLY A 33 -11.45 4.24 10.38
N VAL A 34 -11.86 4.06 9.11
CA VAL A 34 -12.51 2.84 8.62
C VAL A 34 -11.52 2.02 7.82
N THR A 35 -11.32 0.77 8.24
CA THR A 35 -10.42 -0.16 7.55
C THR A 35 -11.20 -1.08 6.60
N GLN A 36 -10.88 -1.01 5.32
CA GLN A 36 -11.23 -2.01 4.33
C GLN A 36 -10.12 -3.08 4.28
N VAL A 37 -10.44 -4.30 4.68
CA VAL A 37 -9.52 -5.45 4.63
C VAL A 37 -9.64 -6.15 3.27
N ASN A 38 -8.52 -6.57 2.70
CA ASN A 38 -8.43 -7.25 1.41
C ASN A 38 -9.18 -6.47 0.29
N PRO A 39 -8.70 -5.25 -0.04
CA PRO A 39 -9.31 -4.44 -1.07
C PRO A 39 -9.31 -5.17 -2.42
N THR A 40 -10.33 -4.91 -3.22
CA THR A 40 -10.42 -5.45 -4.58
C THR A 40 -9.41 -4.77 -5.51
N ALA A 41 -9.10 -5.39 -6.64
CA ALA A 41 -8.10 -4.86 -7.58
C ALA A 41 -8.48 -3.51 -8.21
N ASP A 42 -9.77 -3.14 -8.16
CA ASP A 42 -10.32 -1.86 -8.61
C ASP A 42 -10.41 -0.82 -7.49
N ALA A 43 -10.00 -1.14 -6.26
CA ALA A 43 -9.94 -0.18 -5.17
C ALA A 43 -8.95 0.95 -5.49
N THR A 44 -9.39 2.19 -5.29
CA THR A 44 -8.59 3.40 -5.51
C THR A 44 -8.18 4.01 -4.18
N LEU A 45 -6.93 4.48 -4.08
CA LEU A 45 -6.56 5.34 -2.95
C LEU A 45 -6.99 6.77 -3.18
N GLU A 46 -7.24 7.43 -2.06
CA GLU A 46 -7.44 8.85 -1.96
C GLU A 46 -6.36 9.47 -1.08
N ALA A 47 -6.24 10.79 -1.15
CA ALA A 47 -5.32 11.52 -0.29
C ALA A 47 -5.71 11.34 1.18
N GLY A 48 -4.72 11.01 2.01
CA GLY A 48 -4.92 10.74 3.43
C GLY A 48 -5.20 9.27 3.77
N ASP A 49 -5.28 8.38 2.78
CA ASP A 49 -5.35 6.94 3.05
C ASP A 49 -4.09 6.43 3.75
N VAL A 50 -4.26 5.42 4.59
CA VAL A 50 -3.18 4.62 5.16
C VAL A 50 -3.32 3.21 4.62
N VAL A 51 -2.23 2.64 4.14
CA VAL A 51 -2.23 1.34 3.48
C VAL A 51 -1.40 0.32 4.25
N LEU A 52 -1.96 -0.87 4.37
CA LEU A 52 -1.27 -2.02 4.89
C LEU A 52 -0.75 -2.84 3.71
N VAL A 53 0.56 -2.92 3.58
CA VAL A 53 1.23 -3.62 2.48
C VAL A 53 2.05 -4.80 2.98
N LEU A 54 2.17 -5.79 2.10
CA LEU A 54 2.93 -7.00 2.30
C LEU A 54 3.92 -7.17 1.14
N GLY A 55 5.18 -7.36 1.47
CA GLY A 55 6.26 -7.55 0.49
C GLY A 55 7.57 -7.95 1.15
N ASP A 56 8.61 -8.05 0.34
CA ASP A 56 9.99 -8.06 0.82
C ASP A 56 10.48 -6.62 1.12
N ASP A 57 11.62 -6.52 1.80
CA ASP A 57 12.20 -5.25 2.25
C ASP A 57 12.41 -4.26 1.08
N ASP A 58 12.90 -4.73 -0.07
CA ASP A 58 13.14 -3.90 -1.26
C ASP A 58 11.83 -3.40 -1.89
N GLN A 59 10.77 -4.20 -1.84
CA GLN A 59 9.43 -3.81 -2.27
C GLN A 59 8.81 -2.79 -1.32
N ILE A 60 8.95 -2.99 0.00
CA ILE A 60 8.43 -2.06 1.01
C ILE A 60 9.12 -0.71 0.91
N GLU A 61 10.44 -0.68 0.76
CA GLU A 61 11.19 0.58 0.69
C GLU A 61 10.86 1.36 -0.59
N ARG A 62 10.70 0.68 -1.73
CA ARG A 62 10.19 1.33 -2.96
C ARG A 62 8.78 1.89 -2.79
N THR A 63 7.93 1.18 -2.04
CA THR A 63 6.56 1.64 -1.74
C THR A 63 6.58 2.91 -0.91
N ARG A 64 7.46 3.00 0.10
CA ARG A 64 7.63 4.21 0.93
C ARG A 64 7.98 5.44 0.12
N VAL A 65 8.90 5.31 -0.83
CA VAL A 65 9.32 6.43 -1.70
C VAL A 65 8.17 6.94 -2.57
N LEU A 66 7.26 6.06 -3.00
CA LEU A 66 6.12 6.43 -3.86
C LEU A 66 4.93 7.03 -3.11
N LEU A 67 4.82 6.74 -1.81
CA LEU A 67 3.74 7.21 -0.93
C LEU A 67 4.07 8.53 -0.21
N ALA A 68 5.32 8.99 -0.29
CA ALA A 68 5.77 10.27 0.27
C ALA A 68 5.18 11.48 -0.47
#